data_AF-A0A7S1UCN1-F1
#
_entry.id   AF-A0A7S1UCN1-F1
#
_cell.length_a   1.000
_cell.length_b   1.000
_cell.length_c   1.000
_cell.angle_alpha   90.00
_cell.angle_beta   90.00
_cell.angle_gamma   90.00
#
_symmetry.space_group_name_H-M   'P 1'
#
loop_
_entity.id
_entity.type
_entity.pdbx_description
1 polymer ?
#
loop_
_entity_poly.entity_id
_entity_poly.type
_entity_poly.pdbx_seq_one_letter_code
_entity_poly.pdbx_strand_id
1 'polypeptide(L)'
;MRRAASAGLRAAPRRRPLSARRLGASAWSASPGRAAAAEDPEETKRMNLFSAVNDAMRIALLTDESAVVFGEDVAFGGVFRCSVGLREEFGPERVFNTPLCEQGIAGFAIGYAAMGRTAVAEMQFADYIFPAFDQIVNEAAKYRYRSGAQFNCGSLTFRAPCGAVGHGVSLTPTLTLTLRRSPSLSLTPNPNI
;
A
#
# COMPACT_ATOMS: atom_id res chain seq x y z
N MET A 1 47.04 35.90 76.20
CA MET A 1 45.99 36.30 75.24
C MET A 1 46.58 36.45 73.85
N ARG A 2 46.07 35.62 72.94
CA ARG A 2 46.09 35.57 71.46
C ARG A 2 47.09 36.44 70.67
N ARG A 3 47.98 35.75 69.93
CA ARG A 3 48.81 36.23 68.82
C ARG A 3 47.97 36.49 67.56
N ALA A 4 48.34 37.53 66.82
CA ALA A 4 47.94 37.80 65.44
C ALA A 4 48.56 36.78 64.47
N ALA A 5 47.80 36.36 63.46
CA ALA A 5 48.29 35.58 62.32
C ALA A 5 47.95 36.32 61.02
N SER A 6 48.99 36.53 60.22
CA SER A 6 49.02 37.20 58.93
C SER A 6 48.26 36.42 57.85
N ALA A 7 47.52 37.15 57.02
CA ALA A 7 46.84 36.63 55.84
C ALA A 7 47.88 36.34 54.73
N GLY A 8 48.30 35.08 54.62
CA GLY A 8 49.06 34.57 53.48
C GLY A 8 48.12 34.20 52.33
N LEU A 9 48.23 34.94 51.22
CA LEU A 9 47.55 34.66 49.96
C LEU A 9 48.01 33.28 49.42
N ARG A 10 47.21 32.23 49.61
CA ARG A 10 47.49 30.90 49.04
C ARG A 10 46.86 30.78 47.67
N ALA A 11 47.71 30.59 46.67
CA ALA A 11 47.34 30.33 45.28
C ALA A 11 46.40 29.14 45.15
N ALA A 12 45.35 29.31 44.34
CA ALA A 12 44.40 28.26 44.01
C ALA A 12 45.10 27.09 43.26
N PRO A 13 44.74 25.83 43.53
CA PRO A 13 45.35 24.68 42.86
C PRO A 13 45.05 24.70 41.36
N ARG A 14 46.10 24.54 40.55
CA ARG A 14 46.04 24.44 39.09
C ARG A 14 45.11 23.29 38.68
N ARG A 15 44.01 23.61 37.98
CA ARG A 15 43.09 22.64 37.39
C ARG A 15 43.86 21.78 36.38
N ARG A 16 43.82 20.46 36.54
CA ARG A 16 44.33 19.49 35.55
C ARG A 16 43.56 19.71 34.24
N PRO A 17 44.23 19.64 33.07
CA PRO A 17 43.52 19.72 31.80
C PRO A 17 42.55 18.52 31.72
N LEU A 18 41.29 18.80 31.44
CA LEU A 18 40.32 17.78 31.08
C LEU A 18 40.85 17.10 29.82
N SER A 19 41.20 15.82 29.91
CA SER A 19 41.46 15.03 28.71
C SER A 19 40.17 15.06 27.89
N ALA A 20 40.30 15.50 26.64
CA ALA A 20 39.22 15.42 25.67
C ALA A 20 38.84 13.94 25.53
N ARG A 21 37.80 13.53 26.25
CA ARG A 21 37.15 12.25 26.06
C ARG A 21 36.62 12.31 24.64
N ARG A 22 37.32 11.66 23.70
CA ARG A 22 36.82 11.44 22.34
C ARG A 22 35.41 10.88 22.52
N LEU A 23 34.41 11.66 22.15
CA LEU A 23 33.08 11.15 21.92
C LEU A 23 33.27 10.14 20.80
N GLY A 24 33.34 8.86 21.16
CA GLY A 24 33.30 7.78 20.20
C GLY A 24 32.05 8.02 19.38
N ALA A 25 32.23 8.20 18.07
CA ALA A 25 31.13 8.06 17.14
C ALA A 25 30.52 6.68 17.43
N SER A 26 29.35 6.67 18.06
CA SER A 26 28.53 5.48 18.11
C SER A 26 28.18 5.22 16.65
N ALA A 27 28.98 4.38 16.01
CA ALA A 27 28.67 3.81 14.73
C ALA A 27 27.24 3.28 14.87
N TRP A 28 26.35 3.84 14.05
CA TRP A 28 25.02 3.31 13.86
C TRP A 28 25.23 1.87 13.40
N SER A 29 25.16 0.91 14.32
CA SER A 29 25.17 -0.49 13.93
C SER A 29 23.82 -0.73 13.28
N ALA A 30 23.77 -0.58 11.96
CA ALA A 30 22.74 -1.20 11.16
C ALA A 30 22.69 -2.65 11.61
N SER A 31 21.62 -3.02 12.32
CA SER A 31 21.27 -4.42 12.48
C SER A 31 21.31 -5.00 11.07
N PRO A 32 22.08 -6.08 10.80
CA PRO A 32 22.01 -6.69 9.49
C PRO A 32 20.56 -7.08 9.31
N GLY A 33 19.85 -6.33 8.45
CA GLY A 33 18.54 -6.71 7.99
C GLY A 33 18.69 -8.15 7.55
N ARG A 34 17.86 -9.03 8.11
CA ARG A 34 17.81 -10.45 7.77
C ARG A 34 17.92 -10.52 6.25
N ALA A 35 19.09 -10.90 5.75
CA ALA A 35 19.29 -11.14 4.34
C ALA A 35 18.21 -12.18 4.02
N ALA A 36 17.27 -11.81 3.16
CA ALA A 36 16.37 -12.79 2.58
C ALA A 36 17.29 -13.89 2.06
N ALA A 37 17.13 -15.10 2.61
CA ALA A 37 17.83 -16.26 2.07
C ALA A 37 17.56 -16.23 0.56
N ALA A 38 18.63 -16.25 -0.24
CA ALA A 38 18.49 -16.36 -1.67
C ALA A 38 17.83 -17.72 -1.91
N GLU A 39 16.52 -17.71 -2.14
CA GLU A 39 15.80 -18.88 -2.59
C GLU A 39 16.33 -19.25 -3.97
N ASP A 40 16.36 -20.55 -4.27
CA ASP A 40 16.75 -21.10 -5.56
C ASP A 40 16.04 -20.33 -6.70
N PRO A 41 16.65 -20.18 -7.90
CA PRO A 41 16.02 -19.42 -8.97
C PRO A 41 14.68 -20.07 -9.33
N GLU A 42 13.61 -19.48 -8.81
CA GLU A 42 12.23 -19.90 -9.03
C GLU A 42 11.98 -19.93 -10.53
N GLU A 43 11.26 -20.94 -11.02
CA GLU A 43 10.98 -21.09 -12.45
C GLU A 43 10.20 -19.87 -12.97
N THR A 44 10.89 -18.96 -13.67
CA THR A 44 10.25 -17.75 -14.18
C THR A 44 9.65 -17.98 -15.57
N LYS A 45 8.36 -17.65 -15.72
CA LYS A 45 7.64 -17.76 -16.99
C LYS A 45 7.51 -16.39 -17.66
N ARG A 46 7.88 -16.31 -18.94
CA ARG A 46 7.61 -15.10 -19.74
C ARG A 46 6.10 -14.97 -19.98
N MET A 47 5.53 -13.89 -19.50
CA MET A 47 4.11 -13.57 -19.64
C MET A 47 3.92 -12.10 -20.01
N ASN A 48 2.83 -11.80 -20.71
CA ASN A 48 2.41 -10.42 -20.92
C ASN A 48 1.80 -9.86 -19.62
N LEU A 49 1.55 -8.55 -19.57
CA LEU A 49 1.07 -7.91 -18.35
C LEU A 49 -0.32 -8.40 -17.92
N PHE A 50 -1.27 -8.59 -18.86
CA PHE A 50 -2.62 -9.03 -18.50
C PHE A 50 -2.62 -10.47 -17.96
N SER A 51 -1.76 -11.35 -18.50
CA SER A 51 -1.53 -12.71 -18.01
C SER A 51 -0.87 -12.71 -16.63
N ALA A 52 0.08 -11.80 -16.38
CA ALA A 52 0.67 -11.64 -15.04
C ALA A 52 -0.36 -11.17 -14.01
N VAL A 53 -1.24 -10.25 -14.39
CA VAL A 53 -2.34 -9.79 -13.54
C VAL A 53 -3.35 -10.91 -13.26
N ASN A 54 -3.68 -11.71 -14.27
CA ASN A 54 -4.54 -12.89 -14.12
C ASN A 54 -3.93 -13.91 -13.14
N ASP A 55 -2.65 -14.24 -13.32
CA ASP A 55 -1.93 -15.20 -12.48
C ASP A 55 -1.84 -14.71 -11.03
N ALA A 56 -1.57 -13.41 -10.82
CA ALA A 56 -1.60 -12.81 -9.48
C ALA A 56 -2.98 -12.91 -8.81
N MET A 57 -4.07 -12.71 -9.57
CA MET A 57 -5.44 -12.89 -9.05
C MET A 57 -5.76 -14.35 -8.75
N ARG A 58 -5.33 -15.27 -9.62
CA ARG A 58 -5.46 -16.71 -9.41
C ARG A 58 -4.77 -17.13 -8.11
N ILE A 59 -3.52 -16.69 -7.90
CA ILE A 59 -2.78 -16.95 -6.66
C ILE A 59 -3.52 -16.37 -5.46
N ALA A 60 -3.98 -15.11 -5.53
CA ALA A 60 -4.72 -14.49 -4.43
C ALA A 60 -5.98 -15.30 -4.06
N LEU A 61 -6.77 -15.73 -5.06
CA LEU A 61 -7.97 -16.54 -4.87
C LEU A 61 -7.67 -17.94 -4.34
N LEU A 62 -6.52 -18.53 -4.69
CA LEU A 62 -6.06 -19.82 -4.14
C LEU A 62 -5.58 -19.69 -2.69
N THR A 63 -4.86 -18.62 -2.37
CA THR A 63 -4.26 -18.43 -1.04
C THR A 63 -5.26 -17.99 0.02
N ASP A 64 -6.31 -17.27 -0.38
CA ASP A 64 -7.33 -16.74 0.53
C ASP A 64 -8.71 -17.16 0.04
N GLU A 65 -9.37 -18.05 0.79
CA GLU A 65 -10.73 -18.53 0.48
C GLU A 65 -11.79 -17.44 0.58
N SER A 66 -11.53 -16.37 1.36
CA SER A 66 -12.45 -15.25 1.54
C SER A 66 -12.40 -14.23 0.40
N ALA A 67 -11.36 -14.30 -0.44
CA ALA A 67 -11.13 -13.35 -1.51
C ALA A 67 -12.19 -13.43 -2.60
N VAL A 68 -12.67 -12.26 -3.03
CA VAL A 68 -13.61 -12.12 -4.15
C VAL A 68 -13.06 -11.12 -5.16
N VAL A 69 -13.31 -11.40 -6.45
CA VAL A 69 -13.01 -10.50 -7.55
C VAL A 69 -14.31 -10.09 -8.21
N PHE A 70 -14.58 -8.79 -8.28
CA PHE A 70 -15.83 -8.29 -8.82
C PHE A 70 -15.63 -6.95 -9.53
N GLY A 71 -16.53 -6.66 -10.45
CA GLY A 71 -16.51 -5.44 -11.26
C GLY A 71 -17.39 -5.60 -12.48
N GLU A 72 -17.23 -4.69 -13.43
CA GLU A 72 -17.96 -4.72 -14.69
C GLU A 72 -17.33 -5.73 -15.65
N ASP A 73 -18.15 -6.65 -16.18
CA ASP A 73 -17.77 -7.68 -17.15
C ASP A 73 -16.63 -8.64 -16.74
N VAL A 74 -16.29 -8.70 -15.45
CA VAL A 74 -15.24 -9.58 -14.89
C VAL A 74 -15.58 -11.06 -15.08
N ALA A 75 -16.86 -11.44 -15.02
CA ALA A 75 -17.30 -12.82 -15.14
C ALA A 75 -16.97 -13.47 -16.50
N PHE A 76 -16.93 -12.68 -17.57
CA PHE A 76 -16.56 -13.17 -18.91
C PHE A 76 -15.04 -13.14 -19.14
N GLY A 77 -14.30 -12.55 -18.20
CA GLY A 77 -12.85 -12.40 -18.26
C GLY A 77 -12.36 -10.95 -18.40
N GLY A 78 -13.27 -9.97 -18.36
CA GLY A 78 -12.97 -8.55 -18.45
C GLY A 78 -12.62 -8.08 -19.86
N VAL A 79 -12.77 -6.77 -20.11
CA VAL A 79 -12.51 -6.15 -21.43
C VAL A 79 -11.05 -6.32 -21.86
N PHE A 80 -10.12 -6.33 -20.89
CA PHE A 80 -8.69 -6.52 -21.12
C PHE A 80 -8.19 -7.96 -20.95
N ARG A 81 -9.12 -8.92 -20.79
CA ARG A 81 -8.82 -10.34 -20.56
C ARG A 81 -8.02 -10.64 -19.27
N CYS A 82 -8.05 -9.73 -18.29
CA CYS A 82 -7.33 -9.89 -17.03
C CYS A 82 -7.94 -10.97 -16.13
N SER A 83 -9.23 -11.28 -16.24
CA SER A 83 -9.95 -12.21 -15.34
C SER A 83 -10.45 -13.49 -16.03
N VAL A 84 -9.95 -13.78 -17.23
CA VAL A 84 -10.33 -14.97 -18.02
C VAL A 84 -10.07 -16.25 -17.22
N GLY A 85 -11.04 -17.18 -17.21
CA GLY A 85 -10.91 -18.50 -16.59
C GLY A 85 -11.10 -18.53 -15.07
N LEU A 86 -11.13 -17.37 -14.40
CA LEU A 86 -11.22 -17.31 -12.94
C LEU A 86 -12.61 -17.70 -12.43
N ARG A 87 -13.67 -17.34 -13.16
CA ARG A 87 -15.03 -17.70 -12.77
C ARG A 87 -15.29 -19.19 -12.89
N GLU A 88 -14.76 -19.82 -13.94
CA GLU A 88 -14.88 -21.25 -14.18
C GLU A 88 -14.16 -22.06 -13.09
N GLU A 89 -13.05 -21.53 -12.57
CA GLU A 89 -12.24 -22.21 -11.56
C GLU A 89 -12.74 -21.99 -10.12
N PHE A 90 -13.04 -20.75 -9.74
CA PHE A 90 -13.39 -20.39 -8.35
C PHE A 90 -14.90 -20.28 -8.11
N GLY A 91 -15.71 -20.37 -9.18
CA GLY A 91 -17.15 -20.32 -9.13
C GLY A 91 -17.74 -18.90 -9.14
N PRO A 92 -19.06 -18.79 -9.41
CA PRO A 92 -19.75 -17.51 -9.55
C PRO A 92 -19.89 -16.74 -8.23
N GLU A 93 -19.75 -17.39 -7.08
CA GLU A 93 -19.81 -16.74 -5.76
C GLU A 93 -18.57 -15.87 -5.48
N ARG A 94 -17.44 -16.21 -6.09
CA ARG A 94 -16.15 -15.52 -5.87
C ARG A 94 -15.79 -14.57 -7.00
N VAL A 95 -16.26 -14.85 -8.22
CA VAL A 95 -16.00 -14.03 -9.40
C VAL A 95 -17.32 -13.67 -10.08
N PHE A 96 -17.79 -12.44 -9.88
CA PHE A 96 -19.10 -11.99 -10.34
C PHE A 96 -19.11 -10.57 -10.90
N ASN A 97 -20.15 -10.31 -11.72
CA ASN A 97 -20.39 -8.99 -12.29
C ASN A 97 -21.17 -8.11 -11.32
N THR A 98 -20.83 -6.84 -11.29
CA THR A 98 -21.59 -5.80 -10.59
C THR A 98 -22.42 -4.98 -11.58
N PRO A 99 -23.47 -4.27 -11.12
CA PRO A 99 -24.10 -3.21 -11.91
C PRO A 99 -23.08 -2.13 -12.32
N LEU A 100 -23.37 -1.42 -13.40
CA LEU A 100 -22.55 -0.32 -13.93
C LEU A 100 -22.68 0.91 -13.01
N CYS A 101 -21.92 0.90 -11.91
CA CYS A 101 -22.00 1.89 -10.85
C CYS A 101 -20.73 1.85 -9.98
N GLU A 102 -19.73 2.66 -10.30
CA GLU A 102 -18.41 2.62 -9.68
C GLU A 102 -18.45 3.00 -8.20
N GLN A 103 -19.34 3.94 -7.82
CA GLN A 103 -19.61 4.26 -6.41
C GLN A 103 -20.17 3.05 -5.65
N GLY A 104 -21.01 2.24 -6.29
CA GLY A 104 -21.59 1.03 -5.71
C GLY A 104 -20.54 -0.07 -5.56
N ILE A 105 -19.68 -0.24 -6.58
CA ILE A 105 -18.53 -1.14 -6.53
C ILE A 105 -17.62 -0.77 -5.36
N ALA A 106 -17.26 0.52 -5.22
CA ALA A 106 -16.40 0.98 -4.13
C ALA A 106 -17.04 0.81 -2.74
N GLY A 107 -18.31 1.19 -2.58
CA GLY A 107 -19.03 1.02 -1.31
C GLY A 107 -19.16 -0.44 -0.90
N PHE A 108 -19.51 -1.33 -1.84
CA PHE A 108 -19.55 -2.77 -1.60
C PHE A 108 -18.18 -3.31 -1.19
N ALA A 109 -17.12 -2.90 -1.89
CA ALA A 109 -15.76 -3.32 -1.61
C ALA A 109 -15.29 -2.92 -0.20
N ILE A 110 -15.61 -1.69 0.23
CA ILE A 110 -15.31 -1.20 1.58
C ILE A 110 -16.06 -2.03 2.63
N GLY A 111 -17.35 -2.27 2.41
CA GLY A 111 -18.17 -3.09 3.31
C GLY A 111 -17.66 -4.53 3.44
N TYR A 112 -17.29 -5.15 2.32
CA TYR A 112 -16.74 -6.50 2.29
C TYR A 112 -15.39 -6.58 3.01
N ALA A 113 -14.50 -5.62 2.77
CA ALA A 113 -13.22 -5.51 3.45
C ALA A 113 -13.35 -5.19 4.95
N ALA A 114 -14.37 -4.41 5.33
CA ALA A 114 -14.67 -4.12 6.74
C ALA A 114 -15.08 -5.36 7.54
N MET A 115 -15.58 -6.41 6.88
CA MET A 115 -15.83 -7.73 7.49
C MET A 115 -14.56 -8.58 7.64
N GLY A 116 -13.38 -8.05 7.30
CA GLY A 116 -12.10 -8.76 7.37
C GLY A 116 -11.88 -9.75 6.24
N ARG A 117 -12.58 -9.60 5.11
CA ARG A 117 -12.44 -10.44 3.92
C ARG A 117 -11.70 -9.70 2.81
N THR A 118 -11.09 -10.42 1.88
CA THR A 118 -10.34 -9.77 0.78
C THR A 118 -11.26 -9.37 -0.37
N ALA A 119 -11.21 -8.10 -0.74
CA ALA A 119 -12.00 -7.53 -1.83
C ALA A 119 -11.08 -7.02 -2.94
N VAL A 120 -11.20 -7.61 -4.13
CA VAL A 120 -10.49 -7.16 -5.34
C VAL A 120 -11.51 -6.56 -6.30
N ALA A 121 -11.63 -5.24 -6.26
CA ALA A 121 -12.58 -4.49 -7.06
C ALA A 121 -11.93 -4.03 -8.37
N GLU A 122 -12.54 -4.37 -9.51
CA GLU A 122 -12.11 -3.93 -10.84
C GLU A 122 -12.97 -2.77 -11.34
N MET A 123 -12.32 -1.64 -11.61
CA MET A 123 -12.88 -0.51 -12.34
C MET A 123 -12.49 -0.67 -13.80
N GLN A 124 -13.45 -0.55 -14.72
CA GLN A 124 -13.22 -0.84 -16.14
C GLN A 124 -12.14 0.08 -16.75
N PHE A 125 -12.08 1.34 -16.32
CA PHE A 125 -11.04 2.31 -16.65
C PHE A 125 -10.75 3.22 -15.46
N ALA A 126 -9.49 3.68 -15.34
CA ALA A 126 -9.11 4.68 -14.35
C ALA A 126 -9.88 6.01 -14.51
N ASP A 127 -10.32 6.33 -15.73
CA ASP A 127 -11.11 7.53 -16.02
C ASP A 127 -12.52 7.51 -15.38
N TYR A 128 -13.05 6.32 -15.06
CA TYR A 128 -14.37 6.14 -14.45
C TYR A 128 -14.32 6.05 -12.92
N ILE A 129 -13.17 6.29 -12.31
CA ILE A 129 -13.04 6.23 -10.85
C ILE A 129 -13.59 7.48 -10.14
N PHE A 130 -13.80 8.60 -10.86
CA PHE A 130 -14.24 9.85 -10.25
C PHE A 130 -15.61 9.74 -9.53
N PRO A 131 -16.63 9.03 -10.06
CA PRO A 131 -17.83 8.69 -9.32
C PRO A 131 -17.57 7.97 -7.99
N ALA A 132 -16.54 7.11 -7.92
CA ALA A 132 -16.14 6.40 -6.70
C ALA A 132 -15.22 7.21 -5.77
N PHE A 133 -14.84 8.43 -6.15
CA PHE A 133 -13.80 9.18 -5.46
C PHE A 133 -14.18 9.53 -4.01
N ASP A 134 -15.45 9.85 -3.77
CA ASP A 134 -15.95 10.11 -2.41
C ASP A 134 -15.78 8.88 -1.52
N GLN A 135 -16.19 7.69 -1.99
CA GLN A 135 -16.01 6.42 -1.28
C GLN A 135 -14.53 6.12 -1.01
N ILE A 136 -13.65 6.37 -1.99
CA ILE A 136 -12.22 6.08 -1.84
C ILE A 136 -11.54 7.03 -0.84
N VAL A 137 -11.80 8.34 -0.94
CA VAL A 137 -11.08 9.35 -0.16
C VAL A 137 -11.72 9.66 1.18
N ASN A 138 -13.05 9.69 1.26
CA ASN A 138 -13.75 10.01 2.49
C ASN A 138 -14.03 8.77 3.34
N GLU A 139 -14.33 7.63 2.73
CA GLU A 139 -14.61 6.40 3.46
C GLU A 139 -13.39 5.49 3.58
N ALA A 140 -12.90 4.90 2.48
CA ALA A 140 -11.84 3.88 2.52
C ALA A 140 -10.55 4.41 3.17
N ALA A 141 -10.05 5.57 2.74
CA ALA A 141 -8.81 6.14 3.26
C ALA A 141 -8.91 6.46 4.77
N LYS A 142 -10.08 6.88 5.25
CA LYS A 142 -10.24 7.32 6.65
C LYS A 142 -10.80 6.23 7.55
N TYR A 143 -11.20 5.07 7.02
CA TYR A 143 -11.91 4.01 7.75
C TYR A 143 -11.17 3.53 9.00
N ARG A 144 -9.85 3.31 8.87
CA ARG A 144 -8.98 2.91 9.99
C ARG A 144 -8.77 4.04 11.00
N TYR A 145 -8.58 5.27 10.52
CA TYR A 145 -8.30 6.42 11.37
C TYR A 145 -9.53 6.85 12.17
N ARG A 146 -10.70 6.96 11.52
CA ARG A 146 -11.95 7.42 12.14
C ARG A 146 -12.48 6.48 13.21
N SER A 147 -12.15 5.20 13.14
CA SER A 147 -12.57 4.17 14.10
C SER A 147 -11.56 3.93 15.22
N GLY A 148 -10.44 4.68 15.27
CA GLY A 148 -9.37 4.40 16.23
C GLY A 148 -8.77 2.99 16.06
N ALA A 149 -8.67 2.51 14.82
CA ALA A 149 -8.24 1.16 14.44
C ALA A 149 -9.15 0.00 14.87
N GLN A 150 -10.38 0.28 15.34
CA GLN A 150 -11.37 -0.77 15.63
C GLN A 150 -11.90 -1.43 14.36
N PHE A 151 -12.02 -0.68 13.26
CA PHE A 151 -12.44 -1.19 11.95
C PHE A 151 -11.42 -0.78 10.89
N ASN A 152 -11.23 -1.60 9.87
CA ASN A 152 -10.35 -1.27 8.76
C ASN A 152 -10.83 -1.96 7.47
N CYS A 153 -10.43 -1.41 6.33
CA CYS A 153 -10.65 -1.99 5.01
C CYS A 153 -9.30 -2.26 4.31
N GLY A 154 -8.30 -2.75 5.06
CA GLY A 154 -6.94 -2.95 4.54
C GLY A 154 -6.81 -4.08 3.52
N SER A 155 -7.77 -5.01 3.51
CA SER A 155 -7.88 -6.12 2.57
C SER A 155 -8.59 -5.74 1.25
N LEU A 156 -8.77 -4.44 1.00
CA LEU A 156 -9.36 -3.89 -0.22
C LEU A 156 -8.29 -3.50 -1.23
N THR A 157 -8.43 -3.96 -2.47
CA THR A 157 -7.63 -3.52 -3.61
C THR A 157 -8.54 -3.03 -4.74
N PHE A 158 -8.35 -1.77 -5.17
CA PHE A 158 -8.91 -1.27 -6.43
C PHE A 158 -7.90 -1.46 -7.56
N ARG A 159 -8.33 -2.09 -8.65
CA ARG A 159 -7.56 -2.18 -9.88
C ARG A 159 -8.29 -1.46 -11.01
N ALA A 160 -7.54 -0.73 -11.83
CA ALA A 160 -8.07 -0.04 -12.99
C ALA A 160 -6.99 0.02 -14.07
N PRO A 161 -7.31 -0.30 -15.33
CA PRO A 161 -6.46 0.02 -16.48
C PRO A 161 -6.23 1.53 -16.54
N CYS A 162 -4.97 1.94 -16.66
CA CYS A 162 -4.57 3.35 -16.67
C CYS A 162 -3.50 3.58 -17.73
N GLY A 163 -3.39 4.83 -18.22
CA GLY A 163 -2.45 5.22 -19.27
C GLY A 163 -3.13 5.62 -20.59
N ALA A 164 -2.35 6.17 -21.51
CA ALA A 164 -2.84 6.62 -22.81
C ALA A 164 -2.78 5.47 -23.83
N VAL A 165 -3.87 5.22 -24.55
CA VAL A 165 -3.98 4.15 -25.57
C VAL A 165 -4.03 4.71 -27.01
N GLY A 166 -3.50 5.92 -27.22
CA GLY A 166 -3.37 6.57 -28.54
C GLY A 166 -4.64 7.26 -29.06
N HIS A 167 -5.82 6.95 -28.51
CA HIS A 167 -7.09 7.58 -28.90
C HIS A 167 -7.90 7.90 -27.63
N GLY A 168 -8.11 9.20 -27.35
CA GLY A 168 -8.94 9.68 -26.25
C GLY A 168 -8.21 10.54 -25.21
N VAL A 169 -8.99 11.30 -24.44
CA VAL A 169 -8.48 12.07 -23.29
C VAL A 169 -8.33 11.12 -22.11
N SER A 170 -7.12 10.95 -21.61
CA SER A 170 -6.88 10.22 -20.36
C SER A 170 -6.73 11.20 -19.20
N LEU A 171 -7.59 11.04 -18.18
CA LEU A 171 -7.56 11.73 -16.90
C LEU A 171 -6.68 11.01 -15.87
N THR A 172 -6.05 9.89 -16.24
CA THR A 172 -5.08 9.13 -15.43
C THR A 172 -4.02 9.99 -14.72
N PRO A 173 -3.37 10.98 -15.36
CA PRO A 173 -2.38 11.82 -14.67
C PRO A 173 -3.01 12.66 -13.55
N THR A 174 -4.23 13.18 -13.75
CA THR A 174 -5.00 13.92 -12.74
C THR A 174 -5.40 13.02 -11.59
N LEU A 175 -5.85 11.79 -11.88
CA LEU A 175 -6.21 10.80 -10.87
C LEU A 175 -5.03 10.44 -9.97
N THR A 176 -3.88 10.13 -10.57
CA THR A 176 -2.65 9.75 -9.84
C THR A 176 -2.24 10.84 -8.86
N LEU A 177 -2.30 12.10 -9.29
CA LEU A 177 -1.98 13.24 -8.44
C LEU A 177 -2.97 13.40 -7.28
N THR A 178 -4.26 13.19 -7.55
CA THR A 178 -5.32 13.40 -6.55
C THR A 178 -5.30 12.30 -5.49
N LEU A 179 -5.12 11.04 -5.88
CA LEU A 179 -5.03 9.91 -4.94
C LEU A 179 -3.76 9.96 -4.08
N ARG A 180 -2.61 10.37 -4.64
CA ARG A 180 -1.35 10.49 -3.87
C ARG A 180 -1.42 11.51 -2.74
N ARG A 181 -2.36 12.46 -2.77
CA ARG A 181 -2.56 13.42 -1.68
C ARG A 181 -3.28 12.84 -0.46
N SER A 182 -3.84 11.63 -0.58
CA SER A 182 -4.51 10.95 0.53
C SER A 182 -3.48 10.14 1.34
N PRO A 183 -3.18 10.50 2.60
CA PRO A 183 -2.07 9.92 3.36
C PRO A 183 -2.25 8.45 3.74
N SER A 184 -3.45 7.89 3.58
CA SER A 184 -3.79 6.53 3.98
C SER A 184 -4.02 5.57 2.81
N LEU A 185 -3.90 6.05 1.57
CA LEU A 185 -4.00 5.22 0.36
C LEU A 185 -2.60 4.91 -0.19
N SER A 186 -2.36 3.66 -0.54
CA SER A 186 -1.18 3.26 -1.28
C SER A 186 -1.53 3.14 -2.76
N LEU A 187 -0.78 3.81 -3.63
CA LEU A 187 -0.95 3.75 -5.08
C LEU A 187 0.30 3.18 -5.72
N THR A 188 0.15 2.05 -6.42
CA THR A 188 1.23 1.33 -7.10
C THR A 188 0.99 1.34 -8.62
N PRO A 189 1.42 2.39 -9.34
CA PRO A 189 1.35 2.40 -10.80
C PRO A 189 2.38 1.42 -11.37
N ASN A 190 2.04 0.72 -12.45
CA ASN A 190 3.02 -0.02 -13.24
C ASN A 190 3.76 0.98 -14.17
N PRO A 191 5.08 1.16 -14.07
CA PRO A 191 5.83 2.08 -14.93
C PRO A 191 6.14 1.52 -16.32
N ASN A 192 5.86 0.24 -16.59
CA ASN A 192 6.23 -0.45 -17.84
C ASN A 192 5.09 -0.50 -18.88
N ILE A 193 4.19 0.47 -18.85
CA ILE A 193 3.17 0.72 -19.89
C ILE A 193 3.60 1.89 -20.77
#